data_AF-A0A7J7KPC9-F1
#
_entry.id   AF-A0A7J7KPC9-F1
#
_cell.length_a   1.000
_cell.length_b   1.000
_cell.length_c   1.000
_cell.angle_alpha   90.00
_cell.angle_beta   90.00
_cell.angle_gamma   90.00
#
_symmetry.space_group_name_H-M   'P 1'
#
loop_
_entity.id
_entity.type
_entity.pdbx_description
1 polymer ?
#
loop_
_entity_poly.entity_id
_entity_poly.type
_entity_poly.pdbx_seq_one_letter_code
_entity_poly.pdbx_strand_id
1 'polypeptide(L)'
;MRLMHSDDCQTLSQYPLQLTTKSLKFTVCNACQTRPVKWMVANSVHSPCDPAHYCDVCFKMFHYNAQGEKTCDFKAFQYTDNMLVDRLFNTQTTCLLIAEDGQKISMIL
;
A
#
# COMPACT_ATOMS: atom_id res chain seq x y z
N MET A 1 4.57 -37.74 -14.08
CA MET A 1 3.53 -38.08 -15.08
C MET A 1 2.29 -37.27 -14.77
N ARG A 2 1.78 -36.48 -15.73
CA ARG A 2 0.52 -35.75 -15.60
C ARG A 2 -0.62 -36.64 -16.11
N LEU A 3 -1.76 -36.65 -15.42
CA LEU A 3 -2.98 -37.29 -15.90
C LEU A 3 -3.65 -36.34 -16.91
N MET A 4 -3.77 -36.75 -18.17
CA MET A 4 -4.36 -35.90 -19.22
C MET A 4 -5.89 -36.06 -19.20
N HIS A 5 -6.61 -34.97 -18.97
CA HIS A 5 -8.07 -34.90 -19.12
C HIS A 5 -8.42 -34.28 -20.48
N SER A 6 -9.58 -34.60 -21.06
CA SER A 6 -10.01 -34.03 -22.35
C SER A 6 -10.20 -32.52 -22.30
N ASP A 7 -10.64 -32.03 -21.15
CA ASP A 7 -10.98 -30.61 -20.94
C ASP A 7 -9.75 -29.76 -20.57
N ASP A 8 -8.61 -30.41 -20.41
CA ASP A 8 -7.35 -29.81 -20.00
C ASP A 8 -6.58 -29.31 -21.24
N CYS A 9 -5.83 -28.22 -21.08
CA CYS A 9 -4.91 -27.80 -22.13
C CYS A 9 -3.85 -28.90 -22.37
N GLN A 10 -3.77 -29.35 -23.62
CA GLN A 10 -2.85 -30.40 -24.07
C GLN A 10 -1.44 -29.86 -24.36
N THR A 11 -1.30 -28.54 -24.53
CA THR A 11 -0.03 -27.89 -24.87
C THR A 11 0.80 -27.63 -23.61
N LEU A 12 1.94 -28.32 -23.48
CA LEU A 12 2.81 -28.21 -22.31
C LEU A 12 3.34 -26.80 -22.06
N SER A 13 3.58 -26.00 -23.12
CA SER A 13 4.08 -24.63 -23.00
C SER A 13 3.09 -23.64 -22.39
N GLN A 14 1.81 -24.01 -22.29
CA GLN A 14 0.79 -23.17 -21.69
C GLN A 14 0.67 -23.36 -20.16
N TYR A 15 1.42 -24.31 -19.59
CA TYR A 15 1.48 -24.49 -18.15
C TYR A 15 2.65 -23.71 -17.54
N PRO A 16 2.46 -23.12 -16.35
CA PRO A 16 1.23 -23.10 -15.54
C PRO A 16 0.14 -22.20 -16.14
N LEU A 17 -1.10 -22.69 -16.18
CA LEU A 17 -2.24 -21.91 -16.68
C LEU A 17 -2.62 -20.83 -15.65
N GLN A 18 -2.67 -19.57 -16.09
CA GLN A 18 -3.23 -18.50 -15.28
C GLN A 18 -4.77 -18.54 -15.35
N LEU A 19 -5.39 -19.25 -14.40
CA LEU A 19 -6.84 -19.46 -14.37
C LEU A 19 -7.62 -18.22 -13.93
N THR A 20 -7.03 -17.39 -13.06
CA THR A 20 -7.67 -16.18 -12.52
C THR A 20 -6.65 -15.08 -12.32
N THR A 21 -7.03 -13.84 -12.61
CA THR A 21 -6.30 -12.66 -12.16
C THR A 21 -6.90 -12.18 -10.84
N LYS A 22 -6.05 -11.93 -9.83
CA LYS A 22 -6.53 -11.27 -8.59
C LYS A 22 -6.94 -9.84 -8.96
N SER A 23 -8.17 -9.45 -8.62
CA SER A 23 -8.57 -8.04 -8.69
C SER A 23 -7.75 -7.25 -7.67
N LEU A 24 -6.97 -6.29 -8.13
CA LEU A 24 -6.28 -5.37 -7.24
C LEU A 24 -7.33 -4.51 -6.53
N LYS A 25 -7.43 -4.67 -5.22
CA LYS A 25 -8.21 -3.78 -4.35
C LYS A 25 -7.21 -2.89 -3.63
N PHE A 26 -7.46 -1.59 -3.66
CA PHE A 26 -6.68 -0.60 -2.92
C PHE A 26 -7.58 0.07 -1.89
N THR A 27 -7.02 0.38 -0.73
CA THR A 27 -7.70 1.25 0.23
C THR A 27 -7.78 2.67 -0.34
N VAL A 28 -8.96 3.30 -0.26
CA VAL A 28 -9.21 4.67 -0.72
C VAL A 28 -9.14 5.68 0.42
N CYS A 29 -8.74 6.91 0.08
CA CYS A 29 -8.66 8.04 1.02
C CYS A 29 -9.99 8.29 1.73
N ASN A 30 -9.97 8.42 3.06
CA ASN A 30 -11.17 8.73 3.87
C ASN A 30 -11.80 10.09 3.50
N ALA A 31 -10.99 11.07 3.08
CA ALA A 31 -11.48 12.42 2.79
C ALA A 31 -12.09 12.57 1.38
N CYS A 32 -11.42 12.07 0.33
CA CYS A 32 -11.91 12.24 -1.04
C CYS A 32 -12.53 10.99 -1.66
N GLN A 33 -12.28 9.81 -1.09
CA GLN A 33 -12.78 8.50 -1.57
C GLN A 33 -12.45 8.18 -3.04
N THR A 34 -11.60 8.97 -3.71
CA THR A 34 -11.24 8.79 -5.12
C THR A 34 -9.84 8.23 -5.30
N ARG A 35 -8.88 8.72 -4.50
CA ARG A 35 -7.46 8.42 -4.65
C ARG A 35 -7.01 7.33 -3.66
N PRO A 36 -6.03 6.49 -4.04
CA PRO A 36 -5.46 5.50 -3.13
C PRO A 36 -4.79 6.19 -1.95
N VAL A 37 -4.84 5.50 -0.81
CA VAL A 37 -4.16 5.93 0.42
C VAL A 37 -2.66 5.86 0.25
N LYS A 38 -1.96 6.86 0.80
CA LYS A 38 -0.50 6.85 0.96
C LYS A 38 -0.03 7.17 2.38
N TRP A 39 -0.90 7.76 3.20
CA TRP A 39 -0.57 8.18 4.56
C TRP A 39 -1.60 7.63 5.53
N MET A 40 -1.11 7.07 6.62
CA MET A 40 -1.89 6.77 7.81
C MET A 40 -1.56 7.82 8.86
N VAL A 41 -2.58 8.50 9.37
CA VAL A 41 -2.44 9.56 10.38
C VAL A 41 -3.12 9.11 11.66
N ALA A 42 -2.40 9.22 12.77
CA ALA A 42 -2.89 8.90 14.10
C ALA A 42 -2.82 10.11 15.03
N ASN A 43 -3.71 10.16 16.03
CA ASN A 43 -3.83 11.24 17.02
C ASN A 43 -4.06 12.64 16.39
N SER A 44 -4.86 12.73 15.34
CA SER A 44 -5.20 14.01 14.68
C SER A 44 -6.60 14.46 15.11
N VAL A 45 -6.72 15.70 15.62
CA VAL A 45 -8.00 16.30 16.04
C VAL A 45 -8.96 16.50 14.87
N HIS A 46 -8.44 16.67 13.66
CA HIS A 46 -9.24 16.93 12.46
C HIS A 46 -9.68 15.65 11.74
N SER A 47 -9.31 14.48 12.24
CA SER A 47 -9.65 13.21 11.60
C SER A 47 -10.96 12.63 12.14
N PRO A 48 -11.85 12.12 11.27
CA PRO A 48 -13.11 11.51 11.71
C PRO A 48 -12.92 10.16 12.42
N CYS A 49 -11.79 9.49 12.18
CA CYS A 49 -11.39 8.24 12.81
C CYS A 49 -9.90 8.29 13.19
N ASP A 50 -9.49 7.50 14.18
CA ASP A 50 -8.09 7.35 14.59
C ASP A 50 -7.71 5.86 14.58
N PRO A 51 -6.85 5.38 13.66
CA PRO A 51 -6.13 6.12 12.63
C PRO A 51 -6.95 6.40 11.36
N ALA A 52 -6.70 7.54 10.71
CA ALA A 52 -7.30 7.93 9.43
C ALA A 52 -6.34 7.77 8.26
N HIS A 53 -6.88 7.47 7.08
CA HIS A 53 -6.11 7.22 5.86
C HIS A 53 -6.33 8.31 4.81
N TYR A 54 -5.23 8.87 4.31
CA TYR A 54 -5.26 9.97 3.35
C TYR A 54 -4.39 9.68 2.12
N CYS A 55 -4.83 10.19 0.96
CA CYS A 55 -3.96 10.35 -0.20
C CYS A 55 -3.01 11.54 -0.01
N ASP A 56 -1.92 11.63 -0.79
CA ASP A 56 -0.93 12.72 -0.68
C ASP A 56 -1.53 14.13 -0.69
N VAL A 57 -2.50 14.35 -1.58
CA VAL A 57 -3.11 15.68 -1.76
C VAL A 57 -3.93 16.06 -0.54
N CYS A 58 -4.81 15.16 -0.09
CA CYS A 58 -5.64 15.42 1.09
C CYS A 58 -4.78 15.52 2.35
N PHE A 59 -3.77 14.68 2.50
CA PHE A 59 -2.86 14.73 3.65
C PHE A 59 -2.24 16.12 3.79
N LYS A 60 -1.65 16.66 2.71
CA LYS A 60 -1.07 18.01 2.69
C LYS A 60 -2.11 19.09 2.95
N MET A 61 -3.27 19.00 2.29
CA MET A 61 -4.31 20.02 2.38
C MET A 61 -4.97 20.13 3.76
N PHE A 62 -5.08 19.02 4.51
CA PHE A 62 -5.68 19.02 5.85
C PHE A 62 -4.68 19.29 6.97
N HIS A 63 -3.43 18.87 6.80
CA HIS A 63 -2.45 18.91 7.90
C HIS A 63 -1.41 20.02 7.76
N TYR A 64 -1.29 20.63 6.58
CA TYR A 64 -0.31 21.68 6.30
C TYR A 64 -1.00 22.92 5.73
N ASN A 65 -0.51 24.10 6.15
CA ASN A 65 -0.92 25.37 5.55
C ASN A 65 -0.19 25.62 4.21
N ALA A 66 -0.54 26.71 3.51
CA ALA A 66 0.10 27.08 2.25
C ALA A 66 1.60 27.37 2.38
N GLN A 67 2.05 27.66 3.60
CA GLN A 67 3.44 27.93 3.98
C GLN A 67 4.22 26.65 4.32
N GLY A 68 3.55 25.48 4.38
CA GLY A 68 4.18 24.19 4.69
C GLY A 68 4.31 23.89 6.18
N GLU A 69 3.66 24.66 7.06
CA GLU A 69 3.66 24.45 8.50
C GLU A 69 2.50 23.54 8.91
N LYS A 70 2.72 22.73 9.95
CA LYS A 70 1.69 21.84 10.48
C LYS A 70 0.59 22.65 11.16
N THR A 71 -0.66 22.36 10.80
CA THR A 71 -1.83 23.03 11.40
C THR A 71 -2.18 22.45 12.78
N CYS A 72 -1.79 21.19 13.04
CA CYS A 72 -2.04 20.50 14.30
C CYS A 72 -0.92 19.48 14.61
N ASP A 73 -0.90 18.99 15.84
CA ASP A 73 -0.06 17.86 16.23
C ASP A 73 -0.68 16.55 15.76
N PHE A 74 0.09 15.74 15.05
CA PHE A 74 -0.31 14.41 14.58
C PHE A 74 0.91 13.53 14.31
N LYS A 75 0.70 12.20 14.33
CA LYS A 75 1.69 11.22 13.90
C LYS A 75 1.29 10.72 12.51
N ALA A 76 2.19 10.81 11.54
CA ALA A 76 1.95 10.32 10.17
C ALA A 76 2.95 9.23 9.81
N PHE A 77 2.43 8.16 9.22
CA PHE A 77 3.16 7.00 8.75
C PHE A 77 2.88 6.77 7.27
N GLN A 78 3.87 6.26 6.54
CA GLN A 78 3.67 5.81 5.17
C GLN A 78 2.76 4.57 5.17
N TYR A 79 1.73 4.61 4.34
CA TYR A 79 0.82 3.48 4.16
C TYR A 79 1.22 2.69 2.92
N THR A 80 1.67 1.46 3.14
CA THR A 80 1.92 0.50 2.06
C THR A 80 0.76 -0.47 2.01
N ASP A 81 0.00 -0.44 0.91
CA ASP A 81 -0.99 -1.48 0.65
C ASP A 81 -0.26 -2.79 0.33
N ASN A 82 -0.46 -3.82 1.15
CA ASN A 82 0.16 -5.14 0.99
C ASN A 82 -0.15 -5.78 -0.37
N MET A 83 -1.19 -5.33 -1.09
CA MET A 83 -1.49 -5.86 -2.43
C MET A 83 -0.51 -5.42 -3.52
N LEU A 84 0.26 -4.35 -3.29
CA LEU A 84 1.35 -3.94 -4.20
C LEU A 84 2.64 -4.76 -3.96
N VAL A 85 2.82 -5.26 -2.75
CA VAL A 85 3.92 -6.13 -2.34
C VAL A 85 3.84 -7.45 -3.12
N ASP A 86 2.66 -8.04 -3.27
CA ASP A 86 2.45 -9.26 -4.08
C ASP A 86 2.97 -9.13 -5.54
N ARG A 87 2.96 -7.92 -6.13
CA ARG A 87 3.49 -7.70 -7.50
C ARG A 87 5.01 -7.54 -7.54
N LEU A 88 5.62 -6.96 -6.52
CA LEU A 88 7.07 -6.76 -6.47
C LEU A 88 7.81 -8.06 -6.10
N PHE A 89 7.17 -8.95 -5.34
CA PHE A 89 7.78 -10.18 -4.84
C PHE A 89 7.69 -11.35 -5.83
N ASN A 90 7.00 -11.20 -6.96
CA ASN A 90 7.04 -12.17 -8.06
C ASN A 90 8.31 -12.04 -8.94
N THR A 91 9.16 -11.06 -8.65
CA THR A 91 10.56 -11.04 -9.03
C THR A 91 11.38 -11.07 -7.76
N GLN A 92 11.86 -12.27 -7.39
CA GLN A 92 12.82 -12.57 -6.30
C GLN A 92 13.44 -11.33 -5.64
N THR A 93 13.04 -10.95 -4.43
CA THR A 93 13.91 -10.33 -3.40
C THR A 93 13.12 -10.09 -2.11
N THR A 94 13.53 -10.81 -1.08
CA THR A 94 13.35 -10.53 0.34
C THR A 94 13.68 -9.07 0.67
N CYS A 95 12.74 -8.27 1.17
CA CYS A 95 13.07 -7.09 1.98
C CYS A 95 12.14 -6.98 3.19
N LEU A 96 12.73 -7.40 4.32
CA LEU A 96 12.52 -6.99 5.71
C LEU A 96 11.16 -6.40 6.13
N LEU A 97 10.49 -7.18 6.98
CA LEU A 97 9.83 -6.63 8.17
C LEU A 97 10.80 -5.69 8.89
N ILE A 98 10.47 -4.40 8.99
CA ILE A 98 10.93 -3.59 10.12
C ILE A 98 9.77 -2.72 10.58
N ALA A 99 9.05 -3.24 11.57
CA ALA A 99 8.33 -2.43 12.53
C ALA A 99 8.74 -2.94 13.90
N GLU A 100 9.97 -2.64 14.30
CA GLU A 100 10.35 -2.63 15.71
C GLU A 100 11.06 -1.30 15.98
N ASP A 101 10.38 -0.52 16.79
CA ASP A 101 10.81 0.59 17.62
C ASP A 101 12.01 1.47 17.18
N GLY A 102 11.64 2.69 16.77
CA GLY A 102 12.40 3.93 16.86
C GLY A 102 13.93 3.87 16.91
N GLN A 103 14.59 4.11 15.76
CA GLN A 103 15.82 4.93 15.76
C GLN A 103 16.10 5.55 14.39
N LYS A 104 16.62 6.78 14.44
CA LYS A 104 17.15 7.63 13.36
C LYS A 104 17.66 6.87 12.12
N ILE A 105 17.29 7.34 10.93
CA ILE A 105 18.07 7.08 9.71
C ILE A 105 18.52 8.42 9.13
N SER A 106 19.78 8.74 9.37
CA SER A 106 20.58 9.69 8.61
C SER A 106 21.00 9.04 7.30
N MET A 107 20.67 9.72 6.20
CA MET A 107 21.01 9.35 4.83
C MET A 107 22.50 9.60 4.57
N ILE A 108 23.23 8.58 4.11
CA ILE A 108 24.52 8.76 3.42
C ILE A 108 24.46 7.89 2.16
N LEU A 109 24.87 8.51 1.05
CA LEU A 109 24.85 8.03 -0.34
C LEU A 109 25.54 6.67 -0.55
#